data_AF-A0A091PWT3-F1
#
_entry.id   AF-A0A091PWT3-F1
#
_cell.length_a   1.000
_cell.length_b   1.000
_cell.length_c   1.000
_cell.angle_alpha   90.00
_cell.angle_beta   90.00
_cell.angle_gamma   90.00
#
_symmetry.space_group_name_H-M   'P 1'
#
loop_
_entity.id
_entity.type
_entity.pdbx_description
1 polymer ?
#
loop_
_entity_poly.entity_id
_entity_poly.type
_entity_poly.pdbx_seq_one_letter_code
_entity_poly.pdbx_strand_id
1 'polypeptide(L)'
;GCNIEGEDESWDFGTGAGFYVDATEDPWKTNYRMYSYIKDELPKLINANFPTDPERMSIFGHSMGGHGALILALKNPGKYKSVSAFAPICNPIQCEWGKKALGGYLGSDVSKWEAYDATQLVKSYPNSHLDILIDQGKDDQFLSAGQLLPDNFIAACTEQKIPVVFRLQQASCFCSPYFFIATFINDHIKHHAKYLNA
;
A
#
# COMPACT_ATOMS: atom_id res chain seq x y z
N GLY A 1 7.25 7.74 18.61
CA GLY A 1 7.80 8.58 17.52
C GLY A 1 6.82 9.66 17.09
N CYS A 2 6.88 10.81 17.77
CA CYS A 2 6.06 12.04 17.75
C CYS A 2 5.72 12.50 19.19
N ASN A 3 6.13 11.70 20.18
CA ASN A 3 5.92 11.86 21.62
C ASN A 3 4.42 11.92 21.99
N ILE A 4 3.61 11.13 21.29
CA ILE A 4 2.19 10.94 21.57
C ILE A 4 2.03 9.81 22.59
N GLU A 5 1.22 10.02 23.63
CA GLU A 5 0.91 8.98 24.61
C GLU A 5 0.28 7.75 23.94
N GLY A 6 0.79 6.55 24.26
CA GLY A 6 0.31 5.29 23.71
C GLY A 6 0.89 4.88 22.35
N GLU A 7 1.67 5.74 21.68
CA GLU A 7 2.12 5.47 20.30
C GLU A 7 3.21 4.39 20.17
N ASP A 8 3.88 4.05 21.26
CA ASP A 8 4.95 3.05 21.30
C ASP A 8 4.51 1.77 22.05
N GLU A 9 3.23 1.64 22.41
CA GLU A 9 2.69 0.50 23.18
C GLU A 9 2.44 -0.76 22.33
N SER A 10 2.26 -0.59 21.03
CA SER A 10 1.94 -1.68 20.10
C SER A 10 2.78 -1.58 18.84
N TRP A 11 3.13 -2.73 18.26
CA TRP A 11 3.94 -2.76 17.04
C TRP A 11 3.10 -2.56 15.77
N ASP A 12 1.79 -2.76 15.86
CA ASP A 12 0.81 -2.66 14.76
C ASP A 12 -0.03 -1.36 14.82
N PHE A 13 0.33 -0.43 15.70
CA PHE A 13 -0.32 0.89 15.84
C PHE A 13 0.66 1.93 16.38
N GLY A 14 0.53 3.20 15.97
CA GLY A 14 1.47 4.25 16.34
C GLY A 14 2.79 4.19 15.55
N THR A 15 3.92 4.31 16.23
CA THR A 15 5.24 4.47 15.60
C THR A 15 5.59 3.30 14.69
N GLY A 16 5.94 3.58 13.45
CA GLY A 16 6.23 2.55 12.44
C GLY A 16 4.98 1.90 11.84
N ALA A 17 3.78 2.27 12.30
CA ALA A 17 2.49 1.72 11.89
C ALA A 17 1.50 2.82 11.46
N GLY A 18 1.98 3.84 10.74
CA GLY A 18 1.16 4.97 10.30
C GLY A 18 0.15 4.68 9.18
N PHE A 19 0.12 3.43 8.66
CA PHE A 19 -0.86 2.91 7.69
C PHE A 19 -1.07 3.72 6.40
N TYR A 20 -0.20 4.71 6.11
CA TYR A 20 -0.30 5.60 4.95
C TYR A 20 -1.65 6.34 4.85
N VAL A 21 -2.24 6.68 6.00
CA VAL A 21 -3.47 7.49 6.10
C VAL A 21 -3.16 8.94 6.49
N ASP A 22 -4.15 9.81 6.36
CA ASP A 22 -4.18 11.08 7.09
C ASP A 22 -5.19 10.93 8.23
N ALA A 23 -4.69 10.79 9.45
CA ALA A 23 -5.52 10.60 10.63
C ALA A 23 -6.47 11.80 10.84
N THR A 24 -7.69 11.51 11.29
CA THR A 24 -8.71 12.50 11.64
C THR A 24 -8.97 12.59 13.13
N GLU A 25 -8.66 11.53 13.87
CA GLU A 25 -8.90 11.45 15.31
C GLU A 25 -7.72 11.98 16.11
N ASP A 26 -8.01 12.67 17.21
CA ASP A 26 -7.00 13.05 18.21
C ASP A 26 -6.56 11.80 19.01
N PRO A 27 -5.29 11.72 19.45
CA PRO A 27 -4.21 12.70 19.28
C PRO A 27 -3.45 12.60 17.93
N TRP A 28 -3.80 11.64 17.07
CA TRP A 28 -3.02 11.25 15.88
C TRP A 28 -3.05 12.29 14.76
N LYS A 29 -4.17 13.01 14.62
CA LYS A 29 -4.50 13.95 13.54
C LYS A 29 -3.38 14.90 13.14
N THR A 30 -2.60 15.39 14.11
CA THR A 30 -1.55 16.39 13.89
C THR A 30 -0.34 15.80 13.17
N ASN A 31 0.07 14.60 13.54
CA ASN A 31 1.36 14.04 13.13
C ASN A 31 1.23 12.86 12.16
N TYR A 32 0.16 12.06 12.27
CA TYR A 32 -0.04 10.85 11.49
C TYR A 32 -0.70 11.19 10.15
N ARG A 33 0.05 11.94 9.33
CA ARG A 33 -0.36 12.48 8.02
C ARG A 33 0.46 11.85 6.88
N MET A 34 0.63 10.53 6.95
CA MET A 34 1.53 9.80 6.06
C MET A 34 1.02 9.77 4.61
N TYR A 35 -0.29 9.80 4.40
CA TYR A 35 -0.85 9.92 3.05
C TYR A 35 -0.41 11.23 2.39
N SER A 36 -0.63 12.36 3.06
CA SER A 36 -0.20 13.69 2.59
C SER A 36 1.32 13.77 2.42
N TYR A 37 2.09 13.23 3.38
CA TYR A 37 3.55 13.25 3.34
C TYR A 37 4.10 12.53 2.11
N ILE A 38 3.66 11.29 1.85
CA ILE A 38 4.15 10.48 0.73
C ILE A 38 3.62 10.97 -0.61
N LYS A 39 2.39 11.49 -0.65
CA LYS A 39 1.78 11.95 -1.91
C LYS A 39 2.35 13.30 -2.36
N ASP A 40 2.55 14.24 -1.43
CA ASP A 40 2.81 15.65 -1.77
C ASP A 40 4.15 16.16 -1.23
N GLU A 41 4.39 16.08 0.08
CA GLU A 41 5.55 16.73 0.70
C GLU A 41 6.88 16.11 0.27
N LEU A 42 7.00 14.80 0.41
CA LEU A 42 8.22 14.07 0.08
C LEU A 42 8.56 14.15 -1.42
N PRO A 43 7.63 13.93 -2.37
CA PRO A 43 7.93 14.10 -3.79
C PRO A 43 8.35 15.53 -4.15
N LYS A 44 7.73 16.56 -3.55
CA LYS A 44 8.15 17.96 -3.76
C LYS A 44 9.58 18.19 -3.28
N LEU A 45 9.92 17.68 -2.09
CA LEU A 45 11.27 17.81 -1.53
C LEU A 45 12.30 17.07 -2.41
N ILE A 46 11.98 15.86 -2.88
CA ILE A 46 12.87 15.10 -3.76
C ILE A 46 13.11 15.85 -5.07
N ASN A 47 12.04 16.31 -5.73
CA ASN A 47 12.13 17.00 -7.01
C ASN A 47 12.85 18.36 -6.93
N ALA A 48 12.86 19.00 -5.76
CA ALA A 48 13.60 20.24 -5.54
C ALA A 48 15.11 20.03 -5.31
N ASN A 49 15.53 18.84 -4.85
CA ASN A 49 16.89 18.60 -4.36
C ASN A 49 17.69 17.56 -5.17
N PHE A 50 17.04 16.77 -6.03
CA PHE A 50 17.67 15.71 -6.81
C PHE A 50 17.33 15.84 -8.29
N PRO A 51 18.16 15.30 -9.20
CA PRO A 51 17.92 15.33 -10.65
C PRO A 51 16.86 14.29 -11.05
N THR A 52 15.63 14.46 -10.58
CA THR A 52 14.49 13.60 -10.90
C THR A 52 13.62 14.21 -11.99
N ASP A 53 12.76 13.38 -12.58
CA ASP A 53 11.71 13.83 -13.49
C ASP A 53 10.36 13.81 -12.74
N PRO A 54 9.78 14.99 -12.41
CA PRO A 54 8.52 15.08 -11.67
C PRO A 54 7.33 14.40 -12.35
N GLU A 55 7.37 14.25 -13.68
CA GLU A 55 6.29 13.68 -14.48
C GLU A 55 6.38 12.16 -14.61
N ARG A 56 7.49 11.55 -14.18
CA ARG A 56 7.76 10.11 -14.29
C ARG A 56 8.06 9.52 -12.92
N MET A 57 6.99 9.22 -12.19
CA MET A 57 7.04 8.57 -10.87
C MET A 57 6.28 7.24 -10.90
N SER A 58 6.74 6.24 -10.15
CA SER A 58 6.03 4.99 -9.88
C SER A 58 6.19 4.65 -8.40
N ILE A 59 5.35 3.76 -7.88
CA ILE A 59 5.33 3.44 -6.45
C ILE A 59 5.18 1.94 -6.20
N PHE A 60 5.83 1.45 -5.15
CA PHE A 60 5.69 0.08 -4.68
C PHE A 60 6.02 -0.03 -3.20
N GLY A 61 5.69 -1.17 -2.59
CA GLY A 61 6.01 -1.40 -1.19
C GLY A 61 5.70 -2.83 -0.74
N HIS A 62 5.96 -3.10 0.53
CA HIS A 62 5.76 -4.40 1.17
C HIS A 62 4.75 -4.32 2.31
N SER A 63 3.81 -5.27 2.42
CA SER A 63 2.84 -5.37 3.52
C SER A 63 2.03 -4.09 3.71
N MET A 64 2.14 -3.40 4.85
CA MET A 64 1.56 -2.07 5.06
C MET A 64 2.05 -1.06 3.99
N GLY A 65 3.30 -1.15 3.55
CA GLY A 65 3.82 -0.36 2.42
C GLY A 65 3.23 -0.75 1.06
N GLY A 66 2.89 -2.04 0.87
CA GLY A 66 2.19 -2.51 -0.32
C GLY A 66 0.76 -1.97 -0.36
N HIS A 67 0.09 -1.95 0.80
CA HIS A 67 -1.17 -1.26 1.00
C HIS A 67 -1.06 0.22 0.61
N GLY A 68 -0.09 0.95 1.19
CA GLY A 68 0.17 2.35 0.89
C GLY A 68 0.38 2.62 -0.59
N ALA A 69 1.20 1.81 -1.27
CA ALA A 69 1.46 1.93 -2.69
C ALA A 69 0.18 1.79 -3.54
N LEU A 70 -0.65 0.77 -3.25
CA LEU A 70 -1.90 0.54 -3.97
C LEU A 70 -2.88 1.70 -3.75
N ILE A 71 -3.11 2.14 -2.52
CA ILE A 71 -4.05 3.25 -2.26
C ILE A 71 -3.56 4.58 -2.85
N LEU A 72 -2.25 4.84 -2.86
CA LEU A 72 -1.69 6.04 -3.45
C LEU A 72 -1.87 6.04 -4.98
N ALA A 73 -1.65 4.90 -5.64
CA ALA A 73 -1.88 4.78 -7.07
C ALA A 73 -3.37 4.92 -7.43
N LEU A 74 -4.26 4.24 -6.70
CA LEU A 74 -5.71 4.22 -6.99
C LEU A 74 -6.40 5.55 -6.68
N LYS A 75 -6.00 6.26 -5.61
CA LYS A 75 -6.56 7.58 -5.27
C LYS A 75 -6.02 8.72 -6.15
N ASN A 76 -4.94 8.49 -6.88
CA ASN A 76 -4.29 9.53 -7.69
C ASN A 76 -4.08 9.05 -9.14
N PRO A 77 -5.18 8.81 -9.90
CA PRO A 77 -5.07 8.42 -11.31
C PRO A 77 -4.18 9.38 -12.09
N GLY A 78 -3.23 8.83 -12.86
CA GLY A 78 -2.28 9.60 -13.68
C GLY A 78 -1.01 10.07 -12.95
N LYS A 79 -0.97 10.09 -11.61
CA LYS A 79 0.23 10.52 -10.84
C LYS A 79 1.38 9.50 -10.91
N TYR A 80 1.06 8.21 -10.91
CA TYR A 80 2.03 7.12 -10.93
C TYR A 80 1.91 6.34 -12.24
N LYS A 81 3.04 6.09 -12.93
CA LYS A 81 3.08 5.36 -14.21
C LYS A 81 2.83 3.86 -14.04
N SER A 82 3.19 3.31 -12.89
CA SER A 82 2.97 1.91 -12.55
C SER A 82 2.97 1.71 -11.04
N VAL A 83 2.35 0.62 -10.60
CA VAL A 83 2.31 0.23 -9.18
C VAL A 83 2.64 -1.26 -9.04
N SER A 84 3.33 -1.62 -7.96
CA SER A 84 3.52 -3.02 -7.59
C SER A 84 3.56 -3.20 -6.07
N ALA A 85 3.41 -4.43 -5.59
CA ALA A 85 3.48 -4.69 -4.15
C ALA A 85 3.96 -6.11 -3.82
N PHE A 86 4.64 -6.24 -2.68
CA PHE A 86 4.98 -7.51 -2.05
C PHE A 86 4.06 -7.76 -0.85
N ALA A 87 3.38 -8.90 -0.83
CA ALA A 87 2.49 -9.31 0.26
C ALA A 87 1.59 -8.17 0.81
N PRO A 88 0.86 -7.42 -0.04
CA PRO A 88 0.11 -6.23 0.38
C PRO A 88 -1.07 -6.54 1.32
N ILE A 89 -1.39 -5.61 2.22
CA ILE A 89 -2.70 -5.56 2.89
C ILE A 89 -3.71 -4.96 1.90
N CYS A 90 -4.43 -5.82 1.18
CA CYS A 90 -5.29 -5.44 0.07
C CYS A 90 -6.69 -4.95 0.49
N ASN A 91 -7.20 -5.43 1.62
CA ASN A 91 -8.55 -5.14 2.10
C ASN A 91 -8.56 -4.87 3.62
N PRO A 92 -7.91 -3.78 4.08
CA PRO A 92 -7.74 -3.48 5.50
C PRO A 92 -9.05 -3.35 6.29
N ILE A 93 -10.18 -3.01 5.66
CA ILE A 93 -11.48 -2.95 6.35
C ILE A 93 -11.91 -4.33 6.85
N GLN A 94 -11.45 -5.39 6.20
CA GLN A 94 -11.83 -6.78 6.49
C GLN A 94 -10.81 -7.53 7.35
N CYS A 95 -9.62 -6.97 7.62
CA CYS A 95 -8.60 -7.61 8.44
C CYS A 95 -8.40 -6.93 9.81
N GLU A 96 -7.89 -7.67 10.79
CA GLU A 96 -7.79 -7.18 12.17
C GLU A 96 -6.80 -6.03 12.33
N TRP A 97 -5.65 -6.05 11.62
CA TRP A 97 -4.71 -4.92 11.65
C TRP A 97 -5.34 -3.66 11.09
N GLY A 98 -6.04 -3.77 9.95
CA GLY A 98 -6.69 -2.63 9.33
C GLY A 98 -7.85 -2.09 10.17
N LYS A 99 -8.68 -2.94 10.77
CA LYS A 99 -9.73 -2.50 11.72
C LYS A 99 -9.15 -1.74 12.90
N LYS A 100 -8.06 -2.22 13.50
CA LYS A 100 -7.38 -1.55 14.61
C LYS A 100 -6.82 -0.19 14.17
N ALA A 101 -6.04 -0.16 13.09
CA ALA A 101 -5.37 1.06 12.63
C ALA A 101 -6.36 2.10 12.09
N LEU A 102 -7.28 1.71 11.19
CA LEU A 102 -8.27 2.62 10.61
C LEU A 102 -9.27 3.08 11.67
N GLY A 103 -9.67 2.22 12.60
CA GLY A 103 -10.50 2.60 13.73
C GLY A 103 -9.83 3.61 14.66
N GLY A 104 -8.53 3.43 14.95
CA GLY A 104 -7.76 4.36 15.77
C GLY A 104 -7.48 5.71 15.10
N TYR A 105 -7.15 5.71 13.80
CA TYR A 105 -6.77 6.93 13.09
C TYR A 105 -7.96 7.70 12.47
N LEU A 106 -9.02 7.01 12.04
CA LEU A 106 -10.14 7.60 11.28
C LEU A 106 -11.49 7.55 12.04
N GLY A 107 -11.51 6.89 13.19
CA GLY A 107 -12.70 6.73 14.04
C GLY A 107 -13.56 5.53 13.64
N SER A 108 -14.72 5.38 14.28
CA SER A 108 -15.61 4.23 14.12
C SER A 108 -16.47 4.23 12.84
N ASP A 109 -16.44 5.33 12.07
CA ASP A 109 -17.17 5.44 10.81
C ASP A 109 -16.43 4.71 9.68
N VAL A 110 -16.86 3.49 9.41
CA VAL A 110 -16.28 2.59 8.39
C VAL A 110 -16.34 3.19 6.99
N SER A 111 -17.27 4.12 6.70
CA SER A 111 -17.34 4.75 5.38
C SER A 111 -16.06 5.55 5.07
N LYS A 112 -15.42 6.14 6.09
CA LYS A 112 -14.13 6.84 5.93
C LYS A 112 -12.98 5.88 5.60
N TRP A 113 -13.09 4.62 6.02
CA TRP A 113 -12.05 3.62 5.82
C TRP A 113 -11.99 3.18 4.36
N GLU A 114 -13.12 3.20 3.64
CA GLU A 114 -13.19 2.85 2.21
C GLU A 114 -12.27 3.73 1.36
N ALA A 115 -12.06 4.98 1.79
CA ALA A 115 -11.12 5.89 1.16
C ALA A 115 -9.65 5.45 1.30
N TYR A 116 -9.34 4.51 2.18
CA TYR A 116 -8.01 3.95 2.44
C TYR A 116 -8.04 2.43 2.35
N ASP A 117 -8.82 1.87 1.42
CA ASP A 117 -8.87 0.43 1.15
C ASP A 117 -8.72 0.17 -0.34
N ALA A 118 -7.67 -0.55 -0.76
CA ALA A 118 -7.40 -0.77 -2.18
C ALA A 118 -8.51 -1.55 -2.89
N THR A 119 -9.16 -2.49 -2.19
CA THR A 119 -10.27 -3.30 -2.71
C THR A 119 -11.53 -2.47 -2.90
N GLN A 120 -11.76 -1.45 -2.06
CA GLN A 120 -12.88 -0.52 -2.28
C GLN A 120 -12.55 0.52 -3.35
N LEU A 121 -11.35 1.09 -3.31
CA LEU A 121 -10.93 2.13 -4.25
C LEU A 121 -10.95 1.64 -5.70
N VAL A 122 -10.48 0.43 -5.95
CA VAL A 122 -10.40 -0.14 -7.31
C VAL A 122 -11.77 -0.24 -7.97
N LYS A 123 -12.85 -0.46 -7.20
CA LYS A 123 -14.25 -0.52 -7.70
C LYS A 123 -14.74 0.79 -8.33
N SER A 124 -14.11 1.89 -7.98
CA SER A 124 -14.46 3.24 -8.46
C SER A 124 -13.33 3.89 -9.27
N TYR A 125 -12.26 3.15 -9.54
CA TYR A 125 -11.12 3.66 -10.29
C TYR A 125 -11.56 3.98 -11.71
N PRO A 126 -11.23 5.18 -12.24
CA PRO A 126 -11.56 5.51 -13.62
C PRO A 126 -10.87 4.51 -14.56
N ASN A 127 -11.42 4.30 -15.76
CA ASN A 127 -10.85 3.42 -16.78
C ASN A 127 -9.56 4.01 -17.41
N SER A 128 -8.59 4.38 -16.57
CA SER A 128 -7.23 4.72 -16.93
C SER A 128 -6.35 3.49 -16.83
N HIS A 129 -5.35 3.41 -17.70
CA HIS A 129 -4.41 2.33 -17.69
C HIS A 129 -3.58 2.34 -16.39
N LEU A 130 -3.64 1.26 -15.62
CA LEU A 130 -2.82 1.01 -14.44
C LEU A 130 -2.45 -0.48 -14.42
N ASP A 131 -1.17 -0.77 -14.66
CA ASP A 131 -0.67 -2.14 -14.61
C ASP A 131 -0.13 -2.45 -13.21
N ILE A 132 -0.76 -3.43 -12.56
CA ILE A 132 -0.48 -3.82 -11.17
C ILE A 132 0.27 -5.15 -11.15
N LEU A 133 1.40 -5.20 -10.45
CA LEU A 133 2.13 -6.45 -10.15
C LEU A 133 2.10 -6.74 -8.65
N ILE A 134 1.64 -7.93 -8.26
CA ILE A 134 1.63 -8.38 -6.86
C ILE A 134 2.35 -9.73 -6.75
N ASP A 135 3.34 -9.78 -5.86
CA ASP A 135 3.99 -11.01 -5.44
C ASP A 135 3.57 -11.36 -4.01
N GLN A 136 3.11 -12.59 -3.81
CA GLN A 136 2.69 -13.13 -2.52
C GLN A 136 3.41 -14.44 -2.23
N GLY A 137 4.03 -14.56 -1.06
CA GLY A 137 4.53 -15.84 -0.57
C GLY A 137 3.36 -16.75 -0.19
N LYS A 138 3.35 -18.00 -0.67
CA LYS A 138 2.30 -18.98 -0.34
C LYS A 138 2.29 -19.35 1.14
N ASP A 139 3.47 -19.46 1.74
CA ASP A 139 3.66 -19.85 3.14
C ASP A 139 3.77 -18.63 4.08
N ASP A 140 3.29 -17.47 3.64
CA ASP A 140 3.22 -16.27 4.47
C ASP A 140 2.20 -16.47 5.61
N GLN A 141 2.68 -16.36 6.85
CA GLN A 141 1.85 -16.53 8.04
C GLN A 141 0.70 -15.49 8.10
N PHE A 142 0.90 -14.29 7.55
CA PHE A 142 -0.09 -13.22 7.57
C PHE A 142 -1.13 -13.38 6.47
N LEU A 143 -0.81 -14.12 5.41
CA LEU A 143 -1.80 -14.58 4.43
C LEU A 143 -2.79 -15.53 5.09
N SER A 144 -2.29 -16.56 5.77
CA SER A 144 -3.12 -17.55 6.49
C SER A 144 -3.88 -16.94 7.66
N ALA A 145 -3.32 -15.93 8.33
CA ALA A 145 -3.98 -15.17 9.38
C ALA A 145 -5.03 -14.17 8.88
N GLY A 146 -5.27 -14.08 7.57
CA GLY A 146 -6.30 -13.21 6.98
C GLY A 146 -5.98 -11.72 7.02
N GLN A 147 -4.70 -11.34 7.12
CA GLN A 147 -4.29 -9.93 7.13
C GLN A 147 -4.16 -9.34 5.73
N LEU A 148 -3.75 -10.15 4.75
CA LEU A 148 -3.35 -9.66 3.43
C LEU A 148 -4.53 -9.59 2.44
N LEU A 149 -5.37 -10.62 2.43
CA LEU A 149 -6.60 -10.72 1.62
C LEU A 149 -6.42 -10.36 0.12
N PRO A 150 -5.40 -10.87 -0.59
CA PRO A 150 -5.14 -10.52 -1.98
C PRO A 150 -6.28 -10.95 -2.93
N ASP A 151 -6.95 -12.07 -2.65
CA ASP A 151 -8.04 -12.60 -3.48
C ASP A 151 -9.21 -11.62 -3.62
N ASN A 152 -9.54 -10.88 -2.55
CA ASN A 152 -10.59 -9.86 -2.57
C ASN A 152 -10.25 -8.75 -3.58
N PHE A 153 -8.99 -8.31 -3.61
CA PHE A 153 -8.52 -7.28 -4.52
C PHE A 153 -8.44 -7.77 -5.97
N ILE A 154 -8.02 -9.02 -6.18
CA ILE A 154 -7.99 -9.63 -7.53
C ILE A 154 -9.41 -9.75 -8.10
N ALA A 155 -10.37 -10.16 -7.27
CA ALA A 155 -11.78 -10.21 -7.67
C ALA A 155 -12.29 -8.82 -8.08
N ALA A 156 -12.02 -7.79 -7.26
CA ALA A 156 -12.42 -6.42 -7.56
C ALA A 156 -11.73 -5.86 -8.82
N CYS A 157 -10.43 -6.15 -9.03
CA CYS A 157 -9.72 -5.81 -10.27
C CYS A 157 -10.37 -6.47 -11.49
N THR A 158 -10.73 -7.76 -11.37
CA THR A 158 -11.33 -8.54 -12.46
C THR A 158 -12.69 -7.97 -12.87
N GLU A 159 -13.53 -7.61 -11.90
CA GLU A 159 -14.84 -6.98 -12.15
C GLU A 159 -14.69 -5.63 -12.87
N GLN A 160 -13.69 -4.82 -12.49
CA GLN A 160 -13.41 -3.51 -13.09
C GLN A 160 -12.52 -3.59 -14.34
N LYS A 161 -12.10 -4.80 -14.75
CA LYS A 161 -11.20 -5.05 -15.88
C LYS A 161 -9.86 -4.31 -15.77
N ILE A 162 -9.36 -4.14 -14.54
CA ILE A 162 -8.05 -3.56 -14.27
C ILE A 162 -6.99 -4.67 -14.35
N PRO A 163 -5.95 -4.54 -15.20
CA PRO A 163 -4.90 -5.54 -15.31
C PRO A 163 -4.14 -5.73 -14.01
N VAL A 164 -4.21 -6.95 -13.45
CA VAL A 164 -3.41 -7.35 -12.31
C VAL A 164 -2.67 -8.65 -12.61
N VAL A 165 -1.35 -8.62 -12.45
CA VAL A 165 -0.51 -9.81 -12.47
C VAL A 165 -0.26 -10.22 -11.03
N PHE A 166 -0.94 -11.27 -10.59
CA PHE A 166 -0.74 -11.86 -9.27
C PHE A 166 0.13 -13.11 -9.36
N ARG A 167 1.21 -13.16 -8.60
CA ARG A 167 2.15 -14.30 -8.54
C ARG A 167 2.18 -14.88 -7.13
N LEU A 168 1.69 -16.11 -6.99
CA LEU A 168 1.77 -16.87 -5.75
C LEU A 168 3.03 -17.73 -5.73
N GLN A 169 4.02 -17.34 -4.92
CA GLN A 169 5.35 -17.92 -4.90
C GLN A 169 5.42 -19.11 -3.94
N GLN A 170 5.77 -20.29 -4.45
CA GLN A 170 5.74 -21.55 -3.69
C GLN A 170 7.02 -21.88 -2.90
N ALA A 171 8.06 -21.04 -2.96
CA ALA A 171 9.34 -21.43 -2.38
C ALA A 171 9.28 -21.47 -0.84
N SER A 172 9.62 -22.63 -0.29
CA SER A 172 9.52 -23.02 1.13
C SER A 172 10.55 -22.37 2.07
N CYS A 173 11.28 -21.35 1.59
CA CYS A 173 12.37 -20.69 2.33
C CYS A 173 12.07 -19.21 2.65
N PHE A 174 10.82 -18.76 2.49
CA PHE A 174 10.41 -17.39 2.80
C PHE A 174 9.99 -17.18 4.27
N CYS A 175 10.64 -17.87 5.21
CA CYS A 175 10.43 -17.64 6.65
C CYS A 175 10.82 -16.20 7.08
N SER A 176 11.63 -15.51 6.27
CA SER A 176 11.96 -14.10 6.46
C SER A 176 11.44 -13.25 5.29
N PRO A 177 10.66 -12.19 5.55
CA PRO A 177 9.99 -11.40 4.52
C PRO A 177 10.98 -10.72 3.56
N TYR A 178 12.18 -10.36 4.01
CA TYR A 178 13.17 -9.71 3.14
C TYR A 178 13.91 -10.67 2.21
N PHE A 179 14.03 -11.96 2.53
CA PHE A 179 14.54 -12.94 1.57
C PHE A 179 13.55 -13.14 0.42
N PHE A 180 12.25 -13.14 0.72
CA PHE A 180 11.19 -13.13 -0.29
C PHE A 180 11.30 -11.90 -1.20
N ILE A 181 11.32 -10.70 -0.62
CA ILE A 181 11.42 -9.45 -1.39
C ILE A 181 12.70 -9.46 -2.24
N ALA A 182 13.86 -9.79 -1.67
CA ALA A 182 15.14 -9.80 -2.39
C ALA A 182 15.17 -10.76 -3.58
N THR A 183 14.41 -11.86 -3.51
CA THR A 183 14.32 -12.85 -4.60
C THR A 183 13.64 -12.26 -5.84
N PHE A 184 12.62 -11.42 -5.65
CA PHE A 184 11.76 -10.93 -6.73
C PHE A 184 11.89 -9.43 -6.99
N ILE A 185 12.71 -8.70 -6.22
CA ILE A 185 12.89 -7.25 -6.33
C ILE A 185 13.29 -6.82 -7.74
N ASN A 186 14.14 -7.61 -8.41
CA ASN A 186 14.60 -7.31 -9.77
C ASN A 186 13.45 -7.29 -10.78
N ASP A 187 12.45 -8.15 -10.61
CA ASP A 187 11.28 -8.18 -11.49
C ASP A 187 10.42 -6.94 -11.30
N HIS A 188 10.24 -6.48 -10.04
CA HIS A 188 9.52 -5.24 -9.75
C HIS A 188 10.25 -4.01 -10.29
N ILE A 189 11.58 -3.96 -10.19
CA ILE A 189 12.38 -2.88 -10.78
C ILE A 189 12.22 -2.87 -12.31
N LYS A 190 12.28 -4.03 -12.98
CA LYS A 190 12.05 -4.14 -14.43
C LYS A 190 10.62 -3.75 -14.83
N HIS A 191 9.62 -4.15 -14.03
CA HIS A 191 8.23 -3.76 -14.21
C HIS A 191 8.11 -2.24 -14.23
N HIS A 192 8.62 -1.55 -13.21
CA HIS A 192 8.57 -0.08 -13.15
C HIS A 192 9.39 0.59 -14.25
N ALA A 193 10.58 0.07 -14.57
CA ALA A 193 11.44 0.60 -15.63
C ALA A 193 10.74 0.60 -17.00
N LYS A 194 9.91 -0.40 -17.30
CA LYS A 194 9.11 -0.46 -18.54
C LYS A 194 8.22 0.76 -18.73
N TYR A 195 7.62 1.29 -17.66
CA TYR A 195 6.69 2.44 -17.73
C TYR A 195 7.38 3.78 -17.51
N LEU A 196 8.54 3.79 -16.84
CA LEU A 196 9.33 5.01 -16.59
C LEU A 196 10.26 5.37 -17.76
N ASN A 197 10.65 4.39 -18.58
CA ASN A 197 11.51 4.58 -19.75
C ASN A 197 10.76 4.54 -21.09
N ALA A 198 9.42 4.44 -21.05
CA ALA A 198 8.56 4.44 -22.24
C ALA A 198 8.48 5.82 -22.90
#